data_AF-A0A354Z0L4-F1
#
_entry.id   AF-A0A354Z0L4-F1
#
_cell.length_a   1.000
_cell.length_b   1.000
_cell.length_c   1.000
_cell.angle_alpha   90.00
_cell.angle_beta   90.00
_cell.angle_gamma   90.00
#
_symmetry.space_group_name_H-M   'P 1'
#
loop_
_entity.id
_entity.type
_entity.pdbx_description
1 polymer ?
#
loop_
_entity_poly.entity_id
_entity_poly.type
_entity_poly.pdbx_seq_one_letter_code
_entity_poly.pdbx_strand_id
1 'polypeptide(L)' 'TETQGLVLIEAMAAGLPVVAVGAYGVQDMVDHEINGLLTPLDIEAFSDA' A
#
# COMPACT_ATOMS: atom_id res chain seq x y z
N THR A 1 15.19 6.16 4.58
CA THR A 1 15.74 4.82 4.33
C THR A 1 14.65 4.06 3.61
N GLU A 2 14.89 3.78 2.33
CA GLU A 2 13.97 3.02 1.50
C GLU A 2 14.17 1.54 1.85
N THR A 3 13.24 0.97 2.60
CA THR A 3 13.15 -0.47 2.74
C THR A 3 12.24 -0.89 1.59
N GLN A 4 12.82 -1.41 0.51
CA GLN A 4 12.07 -1.98 -0.62
C GLN A 4 10.85 -2.68 -0.05
N GLY A 5 9.64 -2.21 -0.39
CA GLY A 5 8.37 -2.59 0.22
C GLY A 5 7.94 -4.04 -0.05
N LEU A 6 8.88 -4.99 0.04
CA LEU A 6 8.77 -6.42 -0.22
C LEU A 6 7.58 -7.03 0.52
N VAL A 7 7.31 -6.56 1.74
CA VAL A 7 6.17 -7.03 2.54
C VAL A 7 4.81 -6.77 1.89
N LEU A 8 4.67 -5.71 1.07
CA LEU A 8 3.43 -5.44 0.33
C LEU A 8 3.24 -6.48 -0.78
N ILE A 9 4.32 -6.82 -1.49
CA ILE A 9 4.29 -7.85 -2.53
C ILE A 9 4.06 -9.24 -1.92
N GLU A 10 4.65 -9.54 -0.76
CA GLU A 10 4.39 -10.80 -0.05
C GLU A 10 2.93 -10.93 0.36
N ALA A 11 2.32 -9.87 0.88
CA ALA A 11 0.89 -9.84 1.21
C ALA A 11 0.01 -10.02 -0.03
N MET A 12 0.32 -9.32 -1.13
CA MET A 12 -0.38 -9.49 -2.40
C MET A 12 -0.24 -10.91 -2.96
N ALA A 13 0.96 -11.49 -2.90
CA ALA A 13 1.22 -12.87 -3.34
C ALA A 13 0.49 -13.91 -2.46
N ALA A 14 0.27 -13.60 -1.18
CA ALA A 14 -0.57 -14.39 -0.28
C ALA A 14 -2.08 -14.19 -0.52
N GLY A 15 -2.48 -13.33 -1.47
CA GLY A 15 -3.88 -13.03 -1.79
C GLY A 15 -4.57 -12.16 -0.75
N LEU A 16 -3.82 -11.42 0.06
CA LEU A 16 -4.37 -10.52 1.08
C LEU A 16 -4.59 -9.11 0.51
N PRO A 17 -5.69 -8.44 0.88
CA PRO A 17 -5.90 -7.04 0.53
C PRO A 17 -4.85 -6.16 1.23
N VAL A 18 -4.34 -5.17 0.52
CA VAL A 18 -3.29 -4.26 0.99
C VAL A 18 -3.80 -2.82 0.98
N VAL A 19 -3.59 -2.13 2.11
CA VAL A 19 -3.80 -0.69 2.26
C VAL A 19 -2.47 -0.06 2.67
N ALA A 20 -2.04 0.97 1.96
CA ALA A 20 -0.76 1.62 2.23
C ALA A 20 -0.82 3.13 2.02
N VAL A 21 0.01 3.86 2.75
CA VAL A 21 0.16 5.30 2.55
C VAL A 21 0.94 5.54 1.26
N GLY A 22 0.40 6.38 0.37
CA GLY A 22 1.00 6.77 -0.90
C GLY A 22 2.21 7.68 -0.75
N ALA A 23 3.29 7.16 -0.15
CA ALA A 23 4.60 7.79 -0.07
C ALA A 23 5.57 7.18 -1.10
N TYR A 24 6.67 7.88 -1.38
CA TYR A 24 7.70 7.44 -2.34
C TYR A 24 8.12 5.97 -2.10
N GLY A 25 8.10 5.17 -3.17
CA GLY A 25 8.40 3.73 -3.17
C GLY A 25 7.17 2.81 -3.09
N VAL A 26 6.11 3.20 -2.37
CA VAL A 26 4.86 2.41 -2.29
C VAL A 26 4.05 2.52 -3.58
N GLN A 27 4.02 3.73 -4.17
CA GLN A 27 3.30 4.01 -5.41
C GLN A 27 3.85 3.26 -6.63
N ASP A 28 5.11 2.81 -6.57
CA ASP A 28 5.73 2.01 -7.64
C ASP A 28 5.31 0.52 -7.56
N MET A 29 4.69 0.10 -6.45
CA MET A 29 4.36 -1.30 -6.16
C MET A 29 2.84 -1.54 -6.08
N VAL A 30 2.06 -0.52 -5.74
CA VAL A 30 0.60 -0.59 -5.56
C VAL A 30 -0.10 0.33 -6.56
N ASP A 31 -0.95 -0.25 -7.39
CA ASP A 31 -1.89 0.45 -8.24
C ASP A 31 -3.24 0.59 -7.52
N HIS A 32 -3.59 1.84 -7.20
CA HIS A 32 -4.81 2.16 -6.48
C HIS A 32 -6.07 1.59 -7.17
N GLU A 33 -6.93 0.93 -6.38
CA GLU A 33 -8.17 0.26 -6.81
C GLU A 33 -7.98 -0.93 -7.76
N ILE A 34 -6.73 -1.32 -8.07
CA ILE A 34 -6.43 -2.48 -8.94
C ILE A 34 -5.87 -3.63 -8.10
N ASN A 35 -4.79 -3.38 -7.35
CA ASN A 35 -4.13 -4.40 -6.53
C ASN A 35 -4.00 -4.01 -5.04
N GLY A 36 -4.48 -2.82 -4.67
CA GLY A 36 -4.52 -2.35 -3.29
C GLY A 36 -5.14 -0.95 -3.18
N LEU A 37 -5.20 -0.44 -1.97
CA LEU A 37 -5.66 0.93 -1.68
C LEU A 37 -4.48 1.81 -1.27
N LEU A 38 -4.44 3.01 -1.82
CA LEU A 38 -3.46 4.03 -1.49
C LEU A 38 -4.18 5.17 -0.77
N THR A 39 -3.65 5.56 0.38
CA THR A 39 -4.22 6.64 1.20
C THR A 39 -3.22 7.77 1.41
N PRO A 40 -3.66 9.00 1.67
CA PRO A 40 -2.76 10.05 2.16
C PRO A 40 -2.20 9.67 3.54
N LEU A 41 -1.15 10.36 3.98
CA LEU A 41 -0.64 10.23 5.37
C LEU A 41 -1.61 10.91 6.34
N ASP A 42 -2.75 10.28 6.54
CA ASP A 42 -3.85 10.75 7.37
C ASP A 42 -4.53 9.54 8.05
N ILE A 43 -4.86 9.68 9.33
CA ILE A 43 -5.38 8.58 10.14
C ILE A 43 -6.82 8.24 9.75
N GLU A 44 -7.64 9.24 9.48
CA GLU A 44 -9.05 9.02 9.13
C GLU A 44 -9.13 8.33 7.77
N ALA A 45 -8.42 8.86 6.77
CA ALA A 45 -8.37 8.26 5.44
C ALA A 45 -7.78 6.83 5.43
N PHE A 46 -6.80 6.54 6.29
CA PHE A 46 -6.24 5.19 6.40
C PHE A 46 -7.20 4.22 7.09
N SER A 47 -8.00 4.69 8.04
CA SER A 47 -8.93 3.84 8.80
C SER A 47 -10.21 3.51 8.03
N ASP A 48 -10.60 4.37 7.10
CA ASP A 48 -11.80 4.21 6.26
C ASP A 48 -11.58 3.36 5.00
N ALA A 49 -10.31 3.11 4.64
CA ALA A 49 -9.90 2.32 3.47
C ALA A 49 -9.95 0.80 3.73
#